data_AF-A0A5A7NB95-F1
#
_entry.id   AF-A0A5A7NB95-F1
#
_cell.length_a   1.000
_cell.length_b   1.000
_cell.length_c   1.000
_cell.angle_alpha   90.00
_cell.angle_beta   90.00
_cell.angle_gamma   90.00
#
_symmetry.space_group_name_H-M   'P 1'
#
loop_
_entity.id
_entity.type
_entity.pdbx_description
1 polymer ?
#
loop_
_entity_poly.entity_id
_entity_poly.type
_entity_poly.pdbx_seq_one_letter_code
_entity_poly.pdbx_strand_id
1 'polypeptide(L)'
;MTQAAIAFIGDPHGQWDDIRHQIEQQLDQGVAIAAIVPVGDMELERPLHEELALFLDMGIAVHWIHGNHDSDHAHWHDHLFGSRLQDKTLHALVKEIEGTKLAGLGGVFRGEIWFPQPREAPARFPTRTGFVDNLDHHKRWRKGLPLKHRTSIFPEDFARLEQQESADILVCHEGPSTVVKDSTGR
;
A
#
# COMPACT_ATOMS: atom_id res chain seq x y z
N MET A 1 -9.89 29.78 5.11
CA MET A 1 -10.45 28.45 4.81
C MET A 1 -9.59 27.45 5.54
N THR A 2 -10.18 26.61 6.39
CA THR A 2 -9.44 25.51 7.04
C THR A 2 -9.02 24.52 5.94
N GLN A 3 -7.73 24.17 5.89
CA GLN A 3 -7.24 23.16 4.96
C GLN A 3 -7.87 21.81 5.33
N ALA A 4 -8.47 21.13 4.35
CA ALA A 4 -9.01 19.80 4.58
C ALA A 4 -7.88 18.80 4.82
N ALA A 5 -8.09 17.88 5.76
CA ALA A 5 -7.11 16.91 6.19
C ALA A 5 -7.09 15.68 5.26
N ILE A 6 -5.95 14.98 5.26
CA ILE A 6 -5.80 13.64 4.69
C ILE A 6 -5.69 12.66 5.86
N ALA A 7 -6.62 11.72 5.97
CA ALA A 7 -6.63 10.70 7.01
C ALA A 7 -5.85 9.46 6.55
N PHE A 8 -4.80 9.09 7.27
CA PHE A 8 -4.05 7.85 7.04
C PHE A 8 -4.53 6.78 8.01
N ILE A 9 -4.79 5.56 7.51
CA ILE A 9 -5.27 4.43 8.31
C ILE A 9 -4.23 3.32 8.25
N GLY A 10 -3.50 3.13 9.34
CA GLY A 10 -2.54 2.05 9.50
C GLY A 10 -3.18 0.75 9.97
N ASP A 11 -2.73 -0.35 9.39
CA ASP A 11 -2.96 -1.73 9.81
C ASP A 11 -4.38 -2.02 10.34
N PRO A 12 -5.44 -1.88 9.52
CA PRO A 12 -6.81 -2.15 9.94
C PRO A 12 -7.02 -3.54 10.52
N HIS A 13 -6.35 -4.58 9.97
CA HIS A 13 -6.53 -5.99 10.36
C HIS A 13 -8.01 -6.36 10.56
N GLY A 14 -8.86 -5.94 9.62
CA GLY A 14 -10.30 -6.22 9.63
C GLY A 14 -11.15 -5.35 10.58
N GLN A 15 -10.55 -4.48 11.41
CA GLN A 15 -11.25 -3.63 12.39
C GLN A 15 -11.92 -2.39 11.78
N TRP A 16 -12.63 -2.58 10.67
CA TRP A 16 -13.18 -1.50 9.87
C TRP A 16 -14.36 -0.77 10.52
N ASP A 17 -15.10 -1.43 11.41
CA ASP A 17 -16.17 -0.79 12.19
C ASP A 17 -15.61 0.30 13.11
N ASP A 18 -14.55 -0.01 13.86
CA ASP A 18 -13.88 0.95 14.74
C ASP A 18 -13.24 2.10 13.96
N ILE A 19 -12.62 1.79 12.82
CA ILE A 19 -12.03 2.80 11.92
C ILE A 19 -13.09 3.75 11.37
N ARG A 20 -14.22 3.22 10.87
CA ARG A 20 -15.34 4.05 10.41
C ARG A 20 -15.83 4.96 11.52
N HIS A 21 -16.05 4.40 12.71
CA HIS A 21 -16.55 5.15 13.85
C HIS A 21 -15.59 6.29 14.24
N GLN A 22 -14.28 6.06 14.21
CA GLN A 22 -13.29 7.11 14.48
C GLN A 22 -13.31 8.22 13.42
N ILE A 23 -13.45 7.89 12.14
CA ILE A 23 -13.53 8.88 11.06
C ILE A 23 -14.82 9.70 11.19
N GLU A 24 -15.96 9.05 11.45
CA GLU A 24 -17.23 9.73 11.73
C GLU A 24 -17.12 10.69 12.92
N GLN A 25 -16.48 10.27 14.02
CA GLN A 25 -16.25 11.16 15.17
C GLN A 25 -15.43 12.40 14.81
N GLN A 26 -14.43 12.29 13.94
CA GLN A 26 -13.65 13.45 13.47
C GLN A 26 -14.53 14.40 12.63
N LEU A 27 -15.35 13.83 11.74
CA LEU A 27 -16.29 14.60 10.91
C LEU A 27 -17.31 15.33 11.78
N ASP A 28 -17.87 14.68 12.80
CA ASP A 28 -18.81 15.26 13.76
C ASP A 28 -18.19 16.40 14.59
N GLN A 29 -16.88 16.32 14.86
CA GLN A 29 -16.10 17.38 15.51
C GLN A 29 -15.76 18.55 14.57
N GLY A 30 -16.21 18.49 13.31
CA GLY A 30 -16.00 19.54 12.31
C GLY A 30 -14.64 19.46 11.59
N VAL A 31 -13.93 18.33 11.70
CA VAL A 31 -12.72 18.10 10.91
C VAL A 31 -13.13 17.86 9.45
N ALA A 32 -12.73 18.76 8.56
CA ALA A 32 -12.89 18.53 7.13
C ALA A 32 -11.86 17.51 6.66
N ILE A 33 -12.31 16.37 6.11
CA ILE A 33 -11.45 15.32 5.55
C ILE A 33 -11.67 15.30 4.05
N ALA A 34 -10.60 15.51 3.28
CA ALA A 34 -10.66 15.44 1.81
C ALA A 34 -10.33 14.07 1.26
N ALA A 35 -9.46 13.32 1.94
CA ALA A 35 -9.07 12.00 1.51
C ALA A 35 -8.83 11.04 2.67
N ILE A 36 -9.10 9.76 2.43
CA ILE A 36 -8.77 8.63 3.29
C ILE A 36 -7.75 7.76 2.56
N VAL A 37 -6.68 7.38 3.26
CA VAL A 37 -5.57 6.59 2.73
C VAL A 37 -5.27 5.41 3.65
N PRO A 38 -5.87 4.23 3.42
CA PRO A 38 -5.43 2.99 4.05
C PRO A 38 -4.01 2.63 3.61
N VAL A 39 -3.15 2.30 4.57
CA VAL A 39 -1.70 2.09 4.36
C VAL A 39 -1.26 0.64 4.51
N GLY A 40 -2.14 -0.29 4.15
CA GLY A 40 -1.88 -1.72 4.09
C GLY A 40 -2.65 -2.53 5.12
N ASP A 41 -2.45 -3.85 5.08
CA ASP A 41 -2.99 -4.86 6.01
C ASP A 41 -4.47 -4.68 6.34
N MET A 42 -5.25 -4.62 5.27
CA MET A 42 -6.65 -4.26 5.32
C MET A 42 -7.56 -5.42 5.73
N GLU A 43 -7.19 -6.66 5.39
CA GLU A 43 -7.96 -7.89 5.67
C GLU A 43 -9.45 -7.75 5.31
N LEU A 44 -9.70 -7.38 4.06
CA LEU A 44 -11.03 -6.99 3.56
C LEU A 44 -11.96 -8.19 3.39
N GLU A 45 -13.02 -8.28 4.20
CA GLU A 45 -14.10 -9.27 4.04
C GLU A 45 -15.12 -8.90 2.94
N ARG A 46 -15.06 -7.67 2.43
CA ARG A 46 -15.80 -7.18 1.26
C ARG A 46 -14.95 -6.17 0.49
N PRO A 47 -15.26 -5.85 -0.78
CA PRO A 47 -14.47 -4.90 -1.56
C PRO A 47 -14.23 -3.56 -0.85
N LEU A 48 -13.03 -2.98 -0.97
CA LEU A 48 -12.64 -1.73 -0.26
C LEU A 48 -13.66 -0.59 -0.45
N HIS A 49 -14.21 -0.49 -1.65
CA HIS A 49 -15.17 0.54 -2.01
C HIS A 49 -16.55 0.36 -1.35
N GLU A 50 -16.87 -0.86 -0.89
CA GLU A 50 -18.05 -1.13 -0.06
C GLU A 50 -17.74 -0.86 1.42
N GLU A 51 -16.52 -1.20 1.86
CA GLU A 51 -16.04 -0.95 3.23
C GLU A 51 -16.05 0.56 3.58
N LEU A 52 -15.76 1.41 2.58
CA LEU A 52 -15.70 2.88 2.70
C LEU A 52 -16.84 3.59 1.96
N ALA A 53 -17.95 2.90 1.64
CA ALA A 53 -19.04 3.44 0.84
C ALA A 53 -19.60 4.76 1.40
N LEU A 54 -19.79 4.85 2.72
CA LEU A 54 -20.29 6.04 3.38
C LEU A 54 -19.45 7.29 3.05
N PHE A 55 -18.13 7.18 3.15
CA PHE A 55 -17.23 8.31 2.91
C PHE A 55 -17.13 8.67 1.43
N LEU A 56 -17.20 7.67 0.55
CA LEU A 56 -17.28 7.91 -0.90
C LEU A 56 -18.56 8.68 -1.26
N ASP A 57 -19.70 8.33 -0.65
CA ASP A 57 -20.99 9.01 -0.86
C ASP A 57 -20.96 10.46 -0.34
N MET A 58 -20.14 10.74 0.68
CA MET A 58 -19.85 12.09 1.17
C MET A 58 -18.87 12.89 0.27
N GLY A 59 -18.33 12.26 -0.78
CA GLY A 59 -17.35 12.87 -1.68
C GLY A 59 -15.91 12.86 -1.17
N ILE A 60 -15.61 12.11 -0.12
CA ILE A 60 -14.25 11.95 0.40
C ILE A 60 -13.47 11.03 -0.55
N ALA A 61 -12.33 11.49 -1.05
CA ALA A 61 -11.49 10.69 -1.93
C ALA A 61 -10.89 9.50 -1.18
N VAL A 62 -10.72 8.36 -1.85
CA VAL A 62 -10.00 7.21 -1.29
C VAL A 62 -8.81 6.90 -2.18
N HIS A 63 -7.65 6.80 -1.54
CA HIS A 63 -6.40 6.29 -2.12
C HIS A 63 -5.87 5.19 -1.22
N TRP A 64 -4.90 4.38 -1.67
CA TRP A 64 -4.40 3.31 -0.83
C TRP A 64 -3.01 2.81 -1.25
N ILE A 65 -2.29 2.22 -0.30
CA ILE A 65 -1.21 1.26 -0.57
C ILE A 65 -1.57 -0.07 0.06
N HIS A 66 -1.10 -1.17 -0.53
CA HIS A 66 -1.28 -2.50 0.04
C HIS A 66 -0.19 -2.78 1.07
N GLY A 67 -0.49 -3.65 2.04
CA GLY A 67 0.45 -4.20 3.00
C GLY A 67 0.88 -5.61 2.64
N ASN A 68 1.60 -6.29 3.54
CA ASN A 68 2.04 -7.65 3.27
C ASN A 68 0.90 -8.68 3.40
N HIS A 69 -0.07 -8.46 4.29
CA HIS A 69 -1.18 -9.38 4.56
C HIS A 69 -2.30 -9.31 3.50
N ASP A 70 -2.34 -8.26 2.67
CA ASP A 70 -3.34 -8.10 1.59
C ASP A 70 -3.24 -9.18 0.48
N SER A 71 -2.29 -10.10 0.58
CA SER A 71 -2.22 -11.29 -0.29
C SER A 71 -2.10 -12.62 0.47
N ASP A 72 -2.45 -12.66 1.75
CA ASP A 72 -2.48 -13.92 2.50
C ASP A 72 -3.66 -14.79 2.07
N HIS A 73 -4.80 -14.15 1.75
CA HIS A 73 -5.98 -14.80 1.22
C HIS A 73 -6.37 -14.23 -0.15
N ALA A 74 -6.84 -15.11 -1.04
CA ALA A 74 -7.23 -14.70 -2.39
C ALA A 74 -8.41 -13.70 -2.38
N HIS A 75 -9.35 -13.83 -1.44
CA HIS A 75 -10.49 -12.93 -1.35
C HIS A 75 -10.07 -11.54 -0.83
N TRP A 76 -9.18 -11.45 0.16
CA TRP A 76 -8.60 -10.16 0.59
C TRP A 76 -7.90 -9.44 -0.57
N HIS A 77 -7.07 -10.16 -1.33
CA HIS A 77 -6.45 -9.61 -2.54
C HIS A 77 -7.51 -9.12 -3.54
N ASP A 78 -8.51 -9.94 -3.85
CA ASP A 78 -9.53 -9.59 -4.84
C ASP A 78 -10.41 -8.41 -4.39
N HIS A 79 -10.70 -8.30 -3.09
CA HIS A 79 -11.45 -7.19 -2.50
C HIS A 79 -10.66 -5.87 -2.49
N LEU A 80 -9.34 -5.92 -2.54
CA LEU A 80 -8.50 -4.74 -2.70
C LEU A 80 -8.24 -4.43 -4.19
N PHE A 81 -7.50 -5.32 -4.85
CA PHE A 81 -6.97 -5.13 -6.21
C PHE A 81 -8.03 -5.27 -7.31
N GLY A 82 -9.15 -5.93 -7.04
CA GLY A 82 -10.30 -6.05 -7.95
C GLY A 82 -11.46 -5.12 -7.62
N SER A 83 -11.27 -4.21 -6.65
CA SER A 83 -12.32 -3.27 -6.24
C SER A 83 -12.56 -2.17 -7.28
N ARG A 84 -13.69 -1.45 -7.17
CA ARG A 84 -13.92 -0.20 -7.93
C ARG A 84 -12.87 0.90 -7.67
N LEU A 85 -12.03 0.73 -6.64
CA LEU A 85 -10.94 1.64 -6.30
C LEU A 85 -9.56 1.11 -6.75
N GLN A 86 -9.49 0.07 -7.60
CA GLN A 86 -8.23 -0.52 -8.04
C GLN A 86 -7.24 0.49 -8.66
N ASP A 87 -7.75 1.54 -9.32
CA ASP A 87 -6.96 2.61 -9.95
C ASP A 87 -6.51 3.70 -8.95
N LYS A 88 -6.99 3.64 -7.71
CA LYS A 88 -6.69 4.61 -6.65
C LYS A 88 -5.44 4.27 -5.85
N THR A 89 -4.78 3.16 -6.16
CA THR A 89 -3.48 2.82 -5.56
C THR A 89 -2.46 3.95 -5.71
N LEU A 90 -1.58 4.08 -4.73
CA LEU A 90 -0.41 4.96 -4.72
C LEU A 90 0.90 4.19 -4.91
N HIS A 91 0.88 2.85 -4.94
CA HIS A 91 2.10 2.05 -5.02
C HIS A 91 2.90 2.37 -6.29
N ALA A 92 4.16 2.76 -6.09
CA ALA A 92 5.10 3.21 -7.12
C ALA A 92 4.61 4.43 -7.93
N LEU A 93 3.83 5.32 -7.29
CA LEU A 93 3.26 6.51 -7.89
C LEU A 93 3.36 7.72 -6.95
N VAL A 94 3.32 8.91 -7.55
CA VAL A 94 3.09 10.18 -6.84
C VAL A 94 1.75 10.75 -7.31
N LYS A 95 0.88 11.14 -6.38
CA LYS A 95 -0.39 11.82 -6.67
C LYS A 95 -0.53 13.07 -5.81
N GLU A 96 -1.04 14.15 -6.39
CA GLU A 96 -1.39 15.35 -5.64
C GLU A 96 -2.82 15.23 -5.09
N ILE A 97 -2.98 15.48 -3.79
CA ILE A 97 -4.23 15.42 -3.04
C ILE A 97 -4.29 16.66 -2.16
N GLU A 98 -5.29 17.53 -2.36
CA GLU A 98 -5.41 18.82 -1.65
C GLU A 98 -4.10 19.64 -1.63
N GLY A 99 -3.41 19.71 -2.78
CA GLY A 99 -2.15 20.43 -2.92
C GLY A 99 -0.95 19.78 -2.22
N THR A 100 -1.09 18.56 -1.70
CA THR A 100 -0.01 17.76 -1.11
C THR A 100 0.35 16.60 -2.03
N LYS A 101 1.62 16.47 -2.42
CA LYS A 101 2.11 15.37 -3.25
C LYS A 101 2.44 14.16 -2.39
N LEU A 102 1.67 13.09 -2.52
CA LEU A 102 1.85 11.83 -1.82
C LEU A 102 2.50 10.80 -2.75
N ALA A 103 3.69 10.35 -2.37
CA ALA A 103 4.30 9.13 -2.91
C ALA A 103 3.82 7.90 -2.13
N GLY A 104 3.56 6.79 -2.82
CA GLY A 104 3.20 5.53 -2.19
C GLY A 104 4.18 4.39 -2.52
N LEU A 105 4.53 3.62 -1.50
CA LEU A 105 5.28 2.38 -1.63
C LEU A 105 4.62 1.29 -0.76
N GLY A 106 3.62 0.62 -1.34
CA GLY A 106 2.99 -0.55 -0.73
C GLY A 106 3.83 -1.82 -0.79
N GLY A 107 3.51 -2.77 0.08
CA GLY A 107 4.09 -4.10 0.11
C GLY A 107 5.31 -4.22 1.04
N VAL A 108 6.02 -5.34 0.86
CA VAL A 108 7.18 -5.75 1.67
C VAL A 108 8.36 -6.14 0.80
N PHE A 109 9.58 -5.88 1.28
CA PHE A 109 10.79 -6.46 0.68
C PHE A 109 10.91 -7.94 1.01
N ARG A 110 11.14 -8.77 -0.01
CA ARG A 110 11.39 -10.20 0.18
C ARG A 110 12.76 -10.54 -0.40
N GLY A 111 13.67 -11.05 0.43
CA GLY A 111 15.04 -11.39 0.02
C GLY A 111 15.14 -12.45 -1.10
N GLU A 112 14.05 -13.18 -1.38
CA GLU A 112 13.95 -14.02 -2.58
C GLU A 112 13.99 -13.21 -3.89
N ILE A 113 13.50 -11.97 -3.85
CA ILE A 113 13.47 -11.01 -4.96
C ILE A 113 14.64 -10.05 -4.81
N TRP A 114 14.62 -9.27 -3.73
CA TRP A 114 15.52 -8.15 -3.50
C TRP A 114 15.35 -7.63 -2.08
N PHE A 115 16.46 -7.23 -1.46
CA PHE A 115 16.48 -6.44 -0.24
C PHE A 115 17.46 -5.28 -0.46
N PRO A 116 17.05 -4.01 -0.27
CA PRO A 116 17.85 -2.84 -0.63
C PRO A 116 18.90 -2.50 0.44
N GLN A 117 19.81 -3.44 0.75
CA GLN A 117 20.92 -3.18 1.68
C GLN A 117 22.23 -2.88 0.93
N PRO A 118 23.02 -1.85 1.35
CA PRO A 118 24.25 -1.44 0.66
C PRO A 118 25.32 -2.52 0.52
N ARG A 119 25.25 -3.59 1.32
CA ARG A 119 26.24 -4.69 1.36
C ARG A 119 25.71 -6.01 0.80
N GLU A 120 24.48 -6.03 0.29
CA GLU A 120 23.88 -7.26 -0.25
C GLU A 120 24.12 -7.41 -1.75
N ALA A 121 23.96 -8.66 -2.23
CA ALA A 121 24.05 -9.01 -3.64
C ALA A 121 23.02 -8.22 -4.48
N PRO A 122 23.27 -8.01 -5.79
CA PRO A 122 22.29 -7.41 -6.68
C PRO A 122 20.95 -8.14 -6.60
N ALA A 123 19.86 -7.43 -6.88
CA ALA A 123 18.52 -8.00 -6.91
C ALA A 123 18.50 -9.31 -7.69
N ARG A 124 17.99 -10.38 -7.07
CA ARG A 124 17.89 -11.71 -7.70
C ARG A 124 16.93 -11.67 -8.89
N PHE A 125 15.86 -10.87 -8.77
CA PHE A 125 14.87 -10.66 -9.81
C PHE A 125 14.56 -9.17 -9.97
N PRO A 126 15.10 -8.52 -11.01
CA PRO A 126 14.87 -7.10 -11.26
C PRO A 126 13.41 -6.75 -11.60
N THR A 127 12.68 -7.69 -12.22
CA THR A 127 11.31 -7.47 -12.71
C THR A 127 10.37 -8.61 -12.29
N ARG A 128 9.08 -8.29 -12.17
CA ARG A 128 8.04 -9.31 -11.93
C ARG A 128 8.00 -10.37 -13.03
N THR A 129 8.17 -9.95 -14.29
CA THR A 129 8.21 -10.88 -15.44
C THR A 129 9.37 -11.85 -15.31
N GLY A 130 10.57 -11.36 -15.00
CA GLY A 130 11.75 -12.20 -14.80
C GLY A 130 11.58 -13.20 -13.65
N PHE A 131 10.89 -12.81 -12.57
CA PHE A 131 10.52 -13.73 -11.50
C PHE A 131 9.57 -14.83 -11.99
N VAL A 132 8.49 -14.46 -12.70
CA VAL A 132 7.51 -15.42 -13.23
C VAL A 132 8.13 -16.40 -14.22
N ASP A 133 9.04 -15.94 -15.09
CA ASP A 133 9.70 -16.77 -16.09
C ASP A 133 10.59 -17.86 -15.45
N ASN A 134 11.13 -17.59 -14.27
CA ASN A 134 11.94 -18.54 -13.49
C ASN A 134 11.10 -19.41 -12.54
N LEU A 135 9.78 -19.26 -12.53
CA LEU A 135 8.88 -20.09 -11.72
C LEU A 135 8.31 -21.26 -12.51
N ASP A 136 8.26 -22.40 -11.83
CA ASP A 136 7.46 -23.55 -12.27
C ASP A 136 6.00 -23.16 -12.46
N HIS A 137 5.35 -23.70 -13.50
CA HIS A 137 3.98 -23.34 -13.85
C HIS A 137 2.98 -23.58 -12.71
N HIS A 138 3.19 -24.62 -11.90
CA HIS A 138 2.31 -24.97 -10.77
C HIS A 138 2.40 -23.98 -9.59
N LYS A 139 3.47 -23.16 -9.52
CA LYS A 139 3.63 -22.12 -8.49
C LYS A 139 2.94 -20.81 -8.87
N ARG A 140 2.57 -20.64 -10.14
CA ARG A 140 1.98 -19.40 -10.67
C ARG A 140 0.51 -19.29 -10.26
N TRP A 141 0.15 -18.21 -9.58
CA TRP A 141 -1.26 -17.92 -9.27
C TRP A 141 -1.87 -17.09 -10.40
N ARG A 142 -2.98 -17.61 -10.97
CA ARG A 142 -3.67 -17.03 -12.14
C ARG A 142 -2.71 -16.68 -13.29
N LYS A 143 -1.81 -17.61 -13.61
CA LYS A 143 -0.77 -17.51 -14.66
C LYS A 143 0.30 -16.43 -14.45
N GLY A 144 0.33 -15.76 -13.29
CA GLY A 144 1.32 -14.73 -12.96
C GLY A 144 2.07 -15.03 -11.67
N LEU A 145 2.39 -13.97 -10.93
CA LEU A 145 3.04 -14.08 -9.63
C LEU A 145 2.24 -15.00 -8.69
N PRO A 146 2.91 -15.84 -7.88
CA PRO A 146 2.29 -16.48 -6.73
C PRO A 146 1.61 -15.42 -5.86
N LEU A 147 0.51 -15.78 -5.20
CA LEU A 147 -0.32 -14.82 -4.48
C LEU A 147 0.49 -13.98 -3.48
N LYS A 148 1.34 -14.61 -2.66
CA LYS A 148 2.28 -13.96 -1.72
C LYS A 148 3.16 -12.86 -2.33
N HIS A 149 3.51 -12.97 -3.61
CA HIS A 149 4.37 -12.02 -4.31
C HIS A 149 3.60 -10.90 -5.00
N ARG A 150 2.26 -10.90 -4.91
CA ARG A 150 1.43 -9.77 -5.36
C ARG A 150 1.64 -8.53 -4.49
N THR A 151 2.08 -8.70 -3.25
CA THR A 151 2.44 -7.61 -2.31
C THR A 151 3.94 -7.49 -2.08
N SER A 152 4.77 -8.04 -2.99
CA SER A 152 6.22 -7.85 -2.93
C SER A 152 6.64 -6.59 -3.67
N ILE A 153 7.60 -5.88 -3.08
CA ILE A 153 8.30 -4.77 -3.72
C ILE A 153 9.40 -5.34 -4.62
N PHE A 154 9.36 -4.96 -5.90
CA PHE A 154 10.39 -5.27 -6.89
C PHE A 154 11.24 -4.03 -7.18
N PRO A 155 12.50 -4.20 -7.67
CA PRO A 155 13.32 -3.08 -8.11
C PRO A 155 12.65 -2.15 -9.13
N GLU A 156 11.81 -2.72 -10.01
CA GLU A 156 11.05 -1.93 -10.98
C GLU A 156 10.04 -0.95 -10.34
N ASP A 157 9.56 -1.22 -9.12
CA ASP A 157 8.68 -0.31 -8.39
C ASP A 157 9.44 0.93 -7.91
N PHE A 158 10.66 0.71 -7.40
CA PHE A 158 11.57 1.79 -7.02
C PHE A 158 11.99 2.61 -8.21
N ALA A 159 12.42 1.96 -9.29
CA ALA A 159 12.81 2.64 -10.52
C ALA A 159 11.66 3.48 -11.10
N ARG A 160 10.41 2.99 -10.99
CA ARG A 160 9.22 3.76 -11.38
C ARG A 160 9.01 4.98 -10.48
N LEU A 161 9.18 4.83 -9.16
CA LEU A 161 9.02 5.91 -8.20
C LEU A 161 10.12 6.98 -8.36
N GLU A 162 11.36 6.59 -8.62
CA GLU A 162 12.49 7.50 -8.91
C GLU A 162 12.27 8.35 -10.17
N GLN A 163 11.45 7.86 -11.11
CA GLN A 163 11.06 8.60 -12.31
C GLN A 163 9.88 9.55 -12.10
N GLN A 164 9.22 9.53 -10.93
CA GLN A 164 8.13 10.45 -10.62
C GLN A 164 8.66 11.82 -10.17
N GLU A 165 7.75 12.78 -10.09
CA GLU A 165 8.05 14.08 -9.45
C GLU A 165 8.39 13.91 -7.96
N SER A 166 9.00 14.94 -7.36
CA SER A 166 9.19 14.98 -5.91
C SER A 166 7.85 14.92 -5.18
N ALA A 167 7.82 14.22 -4.05
CA ALA A 167 6.69 14.18 -3.14
C ALA A 167 6.98 14.94 -1.85
N ASP A 168 5.93 15.45 -1.22
CA ASP A 168 5.98 16.07 0.11
C ASP A 168 5.96 14.99 1.20
N ILE A 169 5.21 13.91 0.96
CA ILE A 169 5.03 12.79 1.89
C ILE A 169 5.29 11.49 1.14
N LEU A 170 6.13 10.62 1.72
CA LEU A 170 6.23 9.22 1.32
C LEU A 170 5.47 8.34 2.30
N VAL A 171 4.48 7.62 1.79
CA VAL A 171 3.71 6.63 2.53
C VAL A 171 4.26 5.25 2.19
N CYS A 172 4.71 4.51 3.19
CA CYS A 172 5.20 3.15 3.06
C CYS A 172 4.55 2.26 4.12
N HIS A 173 4.30 1.01 3.76
CA HIS A 173 3.76 0.03 4.70
C HIS A 173 4.87 -0.46 5.65
N GLU A 174 5.99 -0.92 5.09
CA GLU A 174 7.20 -1.15 5.87
C GLU A 174 7.98 0.16 6.06
N GLY A 175 7.64 0.89 7.11
CA GLY A 175 8.39 2.06 7.54
C GLY A 175 9.85 1.70 7.91
N PRO A 176 10.81 2.62 7.73
CA PRO A 176 12.18 2.39 8.16
C PRO A 176 12.21 2.17 9.68
N SER A 177 13.01 1.18 10.12
CA SER A 177 13.33 0.99 11.54
C SER A 177 13.88 2.29 12.13
N THR A 178 13.27 2.79 13.20
CA THR A 178 13.82 3.90 14.01
C THR A 178 15.06 3.48 14.79
N VAL A 179 15.35 2.17 14.84
CA VAL A 179 16.57 1.63 15.44
C VAL A 179 17.69 1.73 14.41
N VAL A 180 18.55 2.74 14.58
CA VAL A 180 19.92 2.67 14.09
C VAL A 180 20.57 1.56 14.90
N LYS A 181 20.63 0.34 14.35
CA LYS A 181 21.52 -0.67 14.91
C LYS A 181 22.93 -0.14 14.68
N ASP A 182 23.59 0.26 15.76
CA ASP A 182 25.01 0.54 15.69
C ASP A 182 25.73 -0.72 15.14
N SER A 183 26.89 -0.52 14.54
CA SER A 183 27.68 -1.61 13.98
C SER A 183 28.24 -2.59 15.04
N THR A 184 27.75 -2.59 16.27
CA THR A 184 28.22 -3.45 17.37
C THR A 184 27.20 -4.48 17.83
N GLY A 185 25.95 -4.46 17.35
CA GLY A 185 25.00 -5.54 17.59
C GLY A 185 24.77 -5.83 19.08
N ARG A 186 24.66 -4.78 19.90
CA ARG A 186 24.17 -4.84 21.28
C ARG A 186 23.00 -3.90 21.47
#